data_AF-A0A955RH64-F1
#
_entry.id   AF-A0A955RH64-F1
#
_cell.length_a   1.000
_cell.length_b   1.000
_cell.length_c   1.000
_cell.angle_alpha   90.00
_cell.angle_beta   90.00
_cell.angle_gamma   90.00
#
_symmetry.space_group_name_H-M   'P 1'
#
loop_
_entity.id
_entity.type
_entity.pdbx_description
1 polymer ?
#
loop_
_entity_poly.entity_id
_entity_poly.type
_entity_poly.pdbx_seq_one_letter_code
_entity_poly.pdbx_strand_id
1 'polypeptide(L)'
;MRGVWILVVALAGCTAGDGTTKTDGVLPTDDTTPHETGETTPPDHTGITTTTTEEGFCAVRQVFNRNCVVCHSSAAPQGNLDLQTDPYAAVVGVTSLAYGQVLVQPNDHAGSLLWRKMDASQAAGEGDPMPPPSGASPTDVQVVQDWIDDGAPETCGTGGTTPPGAYHPKGWDAPEVHGMATKFQTETDCRSCHGSDLSGGSSGVSCTSCHGAGWETDCTFCHGGVLSTTGAPPEDIDDNDDPATISFVPHEVHGGGRISPAFDCVVCHDKPTDALTPGHLFDDPTAGEAEVVFNVAPGAYDGTNRCSNLYCHGNGLGNNGAVNADAAPRTCHSCHPDRTTPAKWSQMSGHHSRHLNEGFDCEECHADAQGSTAIDIPGIHVNGTPNVSLPGGISYNAQSQRCDGTCHGERHNSRGW
;
A
#
# COMPACT_ATOMS: atom_id res chain seq x y z
N MET A 1 -41.77 40.06 22.50
CA MET A 1 -41.54 38.63 22.81
C MET A 1 -40.72 38.06 21.67
N ARG A 2 -39.58 37.45 21.99
CA ARG A 2 -38.58 37.00 21.01
C ARG A 2 -39.14 35.81 20.23
N GLY A 3 -39.12 35.90 18.89
CA GLY A 3 -39.49 34.80 18.01
C GLY A 3 -38.41 33.73 18.04
N VAL A 4 -38.80 32.52 18.43
CA VAL A 4 -37.96 31.32 18.37
C VAL A 4 -37.98 30.83 16.92
N TRP A 5 -36.84 30.89 16.24
CA TRP A 5 -36.65 30.23 14.94
C TRP A 5 -36.13 28.82 15.23
N ILE A 6 -36.96 27.81 14.97
CA ILE A 6 -36.55 26.41 14.99
C ILE A 6 -35.88 26.14 13.64
N LEU A 7 -34.56 26.02 13.64
CA LEU A 7 -33.79 25.55 12.49
C LEU A 7 -34.01 24.03 12.38
N VAL A 8 -34.81 23.60 11.41
CA VAL A 8 -34.95 22.19 11.05
C VAL A 8 -33.79 21.85 10.13
N VAL A 9 -32.74 21.23 10.68
CA VAL A 9 -31.67 20.62 9.88
C VAL A 9 -32.28 19.38 9.22
N ALA A 10 -32.42 19.43 7.89
CA ALA A 10 -32.78 18.26 7.11
C ALA A 10 -31.59 17.31 7.10
N LEU A 11 -31.64 16.25 7.91
CA LEU A 11 -30.75 15.11 7.81
C LEU A 11 -31.02 14.45 6.45
N ALA A 12 -30.15 14.69 5.47
CA ALA A 12 -30.03 13.81 4.32
C ALA A 12 -29.57 12.45 4.87
N GLY A 13 -30.46 11.47 4.82
CA GLY A 13 -30.16 10.12 5.30
C GLY A 13 -29.16 9.46 4.37
N CYS A 14 -28.02 9.04 4.92
CA CYS A 14 -27.06 8.20 4.21
C CYS A 14 -27.70 6.83 3.97
N THR A 15 -27.75 6.40 2.71
CA THR A 15 -28.02 4.99 2.40
C THR A 15 -26.74 4.22 2.68
N ALA A 16 -26.78 3.34 3.68
CA ALA A 16 -25.65 2.47 3.98
C ALA A 16 -25.27 1.67 2.73
N GLY A 17 -24.01 1.79 2.29
CA GLY A 17 -23.39 0.76 1.47
C GLY A 17 -23.38 -0.55 2.26
N ASP A 18 -23.31 -1.66 1.55
CA ASP A 18 -23.42 -3.04 2.01
C ASP A 18 -22.37 -3.48 3.04
N GLY A 19 -21.48 -2.60 3.49
CA GLY A 19 -20.54 -2.88 4.58
C GLY A 19 -19.59 -4.03 4.27
N THR A 20 -19.45 -4.37 2.99
CA THR A 20 -18.60 -5.46 2.52
C THR A 20 -17.16 -5.00 2.62
N THR A 21 -16.37 -5.72 3.41
CA THR A 21 -14.91 -5.66 3.32
C THR A 21 -14.50 -5.92 1.86
N LYS A 22 -13.40 -5.31 1.38
CA LYS A 22 -12.89 -5.51 0.00
C LYS A 22 -12.58 -7.00 -0.33
N THR A 23 -12.70 -7.91 0.64
CA THR A 23 -12.51 -9.37 0.55
C THR A 23 -13.58 -10.14 -0.24
N ASP A 24 -14.72 -9.53 -0.59
CA ASP A 24 -15.87 -10.27 -1.14
C ASP A 24 -15.77 -10.56 -2.66
N GLY A 25 -14.62 -10.26 -3.26
CA GLY A 25 -14.30 -10.46 -4.69
C GLY A 25 -13.40 -11.67 -5.02
N VAL A 26 -13.26 -12.67 -4.15
CA VAL A 26 -12.40 -13.84 -4.46
C VAL A 26 -13.01 -14.66 -5.62
N LEU A 27 -12.33 -14.64 -6.77
CA LEU A 27 -12.52 -15.60 -7.86
C LEU A 27 -12.27 -17.03 -7.33
N PRO A 28 -13.21 -17.99 -7.45
CA PRO A 28 -12.96 -19.36 -7.01
C PRO A 28 -11.91 -20.03 -7.91
N THR A 29 -10.91 -20.63 -7.28
CA THR A 29 -9.99 -21.57 -7.92
C THR A 29 -10.72 -22.89 -8.23
N ASP A 30 -10.53 -23.31 -9.47
CA ASP A 30 -10.78 -24.60 -10.12
C ASP A 30 -11.10 -25.79 -9.18
N ASP A 31 -12.35 -26.30 -9.24
CA ASP A 31 -12.65 -27.69 -8.87
C ASP A 31 -13.53 -28.36 -9.93
N THR A 32 -13.04 -29.51 -10.36
CA THR A 32 -13.51 -30.33 -11.46
C THR A 32 -14.68 -31.22 -11.05
N THR A 33 -15.92 -30.83 -11.35
CA THR A 33 -17.05 -31.78 -11.49
C THR A 33 -18.07 -31.31 -12.53
N PRO A 34 -18.55 -32.18 -13.44
CA PRO A 34 -19.57 -31.81 -14.42
C PRO A 34 -20.98 -32.06 -13.84
N HIS A 35 -21.81 -31.02 -13.76
CA HIS A 35 -23.25 -31.18 -13.65
C HIS A 35 -24.00 -30.16 -14.50
N GLU A 36 -24.99 -30.65 -15.23
CA GLU A 36 -25.71 -29.99 -16.31
C GLU A 36 -26.79 -29.00 -15.85
N THR A 37 -26.93 -27.95 -16.68
CA THR A 37 -28.12 -27.14 -17.02
C THR A 37 -28.99 -26.54 -15.91
N GLY A 38 -28.87 -25.22 -15.77
CA GLY A 38 -29.85 -24.34 -15.14
C GLY A 38 -29.58 -22.90 -15.55
N GLU A 39 -30.20 -22.48 -16.65
CA GLU A 39 -30.09 -21.14 -17.24
C GLU A 39 -30.74 -20.09 -16.32
N THR A 40 -29.92 -19.20 -15.76
CA THR A 40 -30.34 -17.85 -15.34
C THR A 40 -29.23 -16.88 -15.74
N THR A 41 -29.49 -16.12 -16.80
CA THR A 41 -28.66 -15.02 -17.27
C THR A 41 -28.42 -14.00 -16.13
N PRO A 42 -27.18 -13.66 -15.78
CA PRO A 42 -26.89 -12.49 -14.94
C PRO A 42 -27.32 -11.22 -15.67
N PRO A 43 -27.75 -10.16 -14.96
CA PRO A 43 -28.02 -8.88 -15.58
C PRO A 43 -26.74 -8.34 -16.24
N ASP A 44 -26.92 -7.94 -17.49
CA ASP A 44 -25.97 -7.26 -18.33
C ASP A 44 -25.49 -5.95 -17.66
N HIS A 45 -24.22 -5.91 -17.22
CA HIS A 45 -23.56 -4.72 -16.68
C HIS A 45 -22.96 -3.82 -17.78
N THR A 46 -23.53 -3.77 -18.99
CA THR A 46 -23.09 -2.84 -20.06
C THR A 46 -23.60 -1.40 -19.88
N GLY A 47 -23.71 -0.90 -18.65
CA GLY A 47 -24.36 0.39 -18.40
C GLY A 47 -23.91 1.20 -17.19
N ILE A 48 -22.73 0.99 -16.62
CA ILE A 48 -22.20 1.90 -15.59
C ILE A 48 -21.52 3.07 -16.31
N THR A 49 -22.29 4.12 -16.56
CA THR A 49 -21.77 5.46 -16.82
C THR A 49 -20.99 5.93 -15.59
N THR A 50 -19.67 5.79 -15.65
CA THR A 50 -18.70 6.52 -14.82
C THR A 50 -19.00 8.01 -14.94
N THR A 51 -19.74 8.54 -13.98
CA THR A 51 -20.01 9.98 -13.89
C THR A 51 -19.17 10.47 -12.73
N THR A 52 -18.11 11.19 -13.06
CA THR A 52 -17.30 11.98 -12.13
C THR A 52 -18.23 12.90 -11.32
N THR A 53 -18.23 12.74 -10.00
CA THR A 53 -19.07 13.48 -9.04
C THR A 53 -18.35 14.66 -8.39
N GLU A 54 -17.10 14.91 -8.75
CA GLU A 54 -16.43 16.17 -8.47
C GLU A 54 -16.74 17.21 -9.56
N GLU A 55 -16.80 18.48 -9.18
CA GLU A 55 -17.03 19.60 -10.09
C GLU A 55 -15.86 20.60 -10.05
N GLY A 56 -15.67 21.36 -11.12
CA GLY A 56 -14.62 22.37 -11.20
C GLY A 56 -13.21 21.78 -11.24
N PHE A 57 -12.23 22.50 -10.67
CA PHE A 57 -10.82 22.10 -10.83
C PHE A 57 -10.41 20.83 -10.08
N CYS A 58 -11.11 20.47 -8.99
CA CYS A 58 -10.81 19.21 -8.29
C CYS A 58 -11.03 17.99 -9.20
N ALA A 59 -12.14 17.95 -9.94
CA ALA A 59 -12.44 16.89 -10.90
C ALA A 59 -11.34 16.79 -11.97
N VAL A 60 -10.86 17.94 -12.44
CA VAL A 60 -9.78 18.02 -13.42
C VAL A 60 -8.44 17.58 -12.81
N ARG A 61 -8.17 17.91 -11.55
CA ARG A 61 -6.98 17.45 -10.84
C ARG A 61 -6.97 15.93 -10.66
N GLN A 62 -8.13 15.30 -10.40
CA GLN A 62 -8.23 13.84 -10.40
C GLN A 62 -7.90 13.24 -11.77
N VAL A 63 -8.43 13.84 -12.84
CA VAL A 63 -8.09 13.44 -14.21
C VAL A 63 -6.59 13.55 -14.46
N PHE A 64 -5.95 14.64 -14.01
CA PHE A 64 -4.50 14.82 -14.18
C PHE A 64 -3.68 13.81 -13.37
N ASN A 65 -4.04 13.57 -12.11
CA ASN A 65 -3.32 12.64 -11.25
C ASN A 65 -3.40 11.21 -11.81
N ARG A 66 -4.59 10.78 -12.21
CA ARG A 66 -4.83 9.45 -12.77
C ARG A 66 -4.14 9.24 -14.12
N ASN A 67 -4.19 10.23 -15.01
CA ASN A 67 -3.86 10.02 -16.42
C ASN A 67 -2.54 10.69 -16.87
N CYS A 68 -2.05 11.71 -16.15
CA CYS A 68 -1.04 12.63 -16.69
C CYS A 68 0.21 12.76 -15.82
N VAL A 69 0.08 12.75 -14.49
CA VAL A 69 1.21 13.01 -13.56
C VAL A 69 2.33 11.98 -13.70
N VAL A 70 2.02 10.74 -14.10
CA VAL A 70 3.04 9.70 -14.37
C VAL A 70 4.15 10.15 -15.32
N CYS A 71 3.83 11.00 -16.31
CA CYS A 71 4.78 11.53 -17.29
C CYS A 71 5.00 13.05 -17.20
N HIS A 72 4.22 13.76 -16.39
CA HIS A 72 4.25 15.21 -16.22
C HIS A 72 4.36 15.58 -14.74
N SER A 73 5.26 14.93 -14.01
CA SER A 73 5.52 15.17 -12.59
C SER A 73 6.69 16.13 -12.38
N SER A 74 6.89 16.57 -11.14
CA SER A 74 8.08 17.35 -10.74
C SER A 74 9.39 16.58 -11.00
N ALA A 75 9.36 15.25 -10.86
CA ALA A 75 10.49 14.36 -11.10
C ALA A 75 10.70 14.05 -12.60
N ALA A 76 9.63 14.08 -13.39
CA ALA A 76 9.66 13.83 -14.83
C ALA A 76 8.77 14.83 -15.59
N PRO A 77 9.18 16.11 -15.74
CA PRO A 77 8.34 17.14 -16.36
C PRO A 77 8.44 17.09 -17.89
N GLN A 78 7.91 16.04 -18.53
CA GLN A 78 7.98 15.91 -19.98
C GLN A 78 7.33 17.11 -20.67
N GLY A 79 7.95 17.60 -21.74
CA GLY A 79 7.48 18.82 -22.41
C GLY A 79 7.58 20.09 -21.54
N ASN A 80 8.35 20.05 -20.44
CA ASN A 80 8.49 21.11 -19.45
C ASN A 80 7.15 21.48 -18.79
N LEU A 81 6.35 20.45 -18.49
CA LEU A 81 5.06 20.56 -17.81
C LEU A 81 5.10 19.73 -16.53
N ASP A 82 4.83 20.38 -15.39
CA ASP A 82 4.67 19.77 -14.08
C ASP A 82 3.21 19.95 -13.62
N LEU A 83 2.46 18.86 -13.57
CA LEU A 83 1.08 18.78 -13.11
C LEU A 83 0.97 18.26 -11.67
N GLN A 84 2.09 17.99 -11.00
CA GLN A 84 2.11 17.48 -9.63
C GLN A 84 2.15 18.62 -8.62
N THR A 85 3.01 19.62 -8.83
CA THR A 85 3.27 20.67 -7.82
C THR A 85 2.15 21.72 -7.77
N ASP A 86 1.80 22.29 -8.91
CA ASP A 86 0.72 23.28 -9.05
C ASP A 86 0.07 23.17 -10.44
N PRO A 87 -0.82 22.17 -10.63
CA PRO A 87 -1.39 21.89 -11.94
C PRO A 87 -2.22 23.04 -12.50
N TYR A 88 -2.84 23.88 -11.66
CA TYR A 88 -3.67 24.99 -12.13
C TYR A 88 -2.80 26.05 -12.80
N ALA A 89 -1.79 26.52 -12.06
CA ALA A 89 -0.85 27.53 -12.56
C ALA A 89 -0.02 27.01 -13.74
N ALA A 90 0.16 25.69 -13.87
CA ALA A 90 0.89 25.08 -14.96
C ALA A 90 0.13 25.10 -16.31
N VAL A 91 -1.22 25.13 -16.30
CA VAL A 91 -2.02 24.94 -17.52
C VAL A 91 -2.90 26.13 -17.89
N VAL A 92 -3.46 26.85 -16.92
CA VAL A 92 -4.48 27.88 -17.20
C VAL A 92 -3.81 29.17 -17.69
N GLY A 93 -4.10 29.55 -18.94
CA GLY A 93 -3.53 30.73 -19.59
C GLY A 93 -2.04 30.60 -19.95
N VAL A 94 -1.45 29.40 -19.80
CA VAL A 94 -0.03 29.14 -20.06
C VAL A 94 0.18 28.73 -21.51
N THR A 95 1.15 29.35 -22.18
CA THR A 95 1.55 28.95 -23.54
C THR A 95 2.52 27.77 -23.48
N SER A 96 2.19 26.69 -24.20
CA SER A 96 3.08 25.54 -24.37
C SER A 96 4.38 25.97 -25.05
N LEU A 97 5.52 25.69 -24.42
CA LEU A 97 6.83 25.96 -25.01
C LEU A 97 7.13 25.06 -26.22
N ALA A 98 6.58 23.85 -26.23
CA ALA A 98 6.81 22.87 -27.28
C ALA A 98 6.04 23.18 -28.58
N TYR A 99 4.84 23.74 -28.45
CA TYR A 99 3.92 23.87 -29.59
C TYR A 99 3.48 25.33 -29.87
N GLY A 100 3.55 26.23 -28.89
CA GLY A 100 3.25 27.67 -29.04
C GLY A 100 1.78 28.07 -28.83
N GLN A 101 0.89 27.12 -28.56
CA GLN A 101 -0.53 27.33 -28.25
C GLN A 101 -0.76 27.37 -26.73
N VAL A 102 -1.86 28.01 -26.31
CA VAL A 102 -2.29 28.03 -24.92
C VAL A 102 -2.77 26.63 -24.50
N LEU A 103 -2.28 26.15 -23.35
CA LEU A 103 -2.63 24.84 -22.80
C LEU A 103 -4.12 24.78 -22.44
N VAL A 104 -4.58 25.68 -21.57
CA VAL A 104 -6.00 25.88 -21.25
C VAL A 104 -6.38 27.34 -21.45
N GLN A 105 -7.28 27.58 -22.40
CA GLN A 105 -7.90 28.87 -22.67
C GLN A 105 -9.29 28.90 -21.99
N PRO A 106 -9.49 29.68 -20.91
CA PRO A 106 -10.78 29.76 -20.23
C PRO A 106 -11.93 30.12 -21.18
N ASN A 107 -13.07 29.44 -21.02
CA ASN A 107 -14.30 29.55 -21.82
C ASN A 107 -14.17 29.06 -23.28
N ASP A 108 -13.10 28.35 -23.63
CA ASP A 108 -12.87 27.83 -24.99
C ASP A 108 -12.09 26.50 -24.96
N HIS A 109 -12.79 25.39 -24.72
CA HIS A 109 -12.15 24.07 -24.77
C HIS A 109 -11.59 23.75 -26.17
N ALA A 110 -12.28 24.15 -27.24
CA ALA A 110 -11.84 23.89 -28.61
C ALA A 110 -10.55 24.64 -28.95
N GLY A 111 -10.33 25.82 -28.36
CA GLY A 111 -9.10 26.60 -28.42
C GLY A 111 -7.97 26.10 -27.51
N SER A 112 -8.28 25.25 -26.53
CA SER A 112 -7.32 24.73 -25.55
C SER A 112 -6.51 23.54 -26.08
N LEU A 113 -5.17 23.67 -26.12
CA LEU A 113 -4.28 22.60 -26.61
C LEU A 113 -4.38 21.32 -25.76
N LEU A 114 -4.50 21.46 -24.43
CA LEU A 114 -4.61 20.34 -23.51
C LEU A 114 -5.85 19.48 -23.83
N TRP A 115 -7.00 20.12 -24.03
CA TRP A 115 -8.24 19.42 -24.33
C TRP A 115 -8.19 18.71 -25.69
N ARG A 116 -7.73 19.38 -26.76
CA ARG A 116 -7.54 18.74 -28.08
C ARG A 116 -6.59 17.54 -28.00
N LYS A 117 -5.58 17.63 -27.14
CA LYS A 117 -4.64 16.54 -26.88
C LYS A 117 -5.31 15.33 -26.24
N MET A 118 -6.23 15.55 -25.29
CA MET A 118 -7.03 14.52 -24.64
C MET A 118 -8.06 13.88 -25.57
N ASP A 119 -8.76 14.69 -26.38
CA ASP A 119 -9.83 14.26 -27.29
C ASP A 119 -9.31 13.60 -28.60
N ALA A 120 -7.99 13.57 -28.79
CA ALA A 120 -7.38 13.11 -30.04
C ALA A 120 -7.78 13.92 -31.30
N SER A 121 -8.11 15.21 -31.13
CA SER A 121 -8.58 16.12 -32.19
C SER A 121 -7.57 17.22 -32.55
N GLN A 122 -6.28 16.99 -32.33
CA GLN A 122 -5.23 17.99 -32.49
C GLN A 122 -5.01 18.39 -33.97
N ALA A 123 -4.58 19.62 -34.18
CA ALA A 123 -4.19 20.12 -35.50
C ALA A 123 -2.80 19.60 -35.93
N ALA A 124 -2.50 19.73 -37.22
CA ALA A 124 -1.19 19.39 -37.75
C ALA A 124 -0.09 20.21 -37.04
N GLY A 125 0.90 19.51 -36.48
CA GLY A 125 2.02 20.13 -35.74
C GLY A 125 1.83 20.20 -34.22
N GLU A 126 0.70 19.73 -33.68
CA GLU A 126 0.44 19.70 -32.23
C GLU A 126 0.91 18.40 -31.56
N GLY A 127 1.57 17.49 -32.27
CA GLY A 127 2.09 16.22 -31.74
C GLY A 127 1.01 15.16 -31.49
N ASP A 128 1.38 14.09 -30.78
CA ASP A 128 0.51 12.93 -30.55
C ASP A 128 -0.57 13.18 -29.48
N PRO A 129 -1.63 12.34 -29.45
CA PRO A 129 -2.61 12.32 -28.36
C PRO A 129 -2.01 12.06 -26.99
N MET A 130 -2.63 12.66 -25.97
CA MET A 130 -2.21 12.53 -24.57
C MET A 130 -3.42 12.17 -23.70
N PRO A 131 -3.37 11.07 -22.92
CA PRO A 131 -2.25 10.14 -22.81
C PRO A 131 -2.01 9.33 -24.10
N PRO A 132 -0.75 9.01 -24.47
CA PRO A 132 -0.48 8.14 -25.60
C PRO A 132 -0.99 6.72 -25.33
N PRO A 133 -1.38 5.96 -26.38
CA PRO A 133 -1.35 6.33 -27.79
C PRO A 133 -2.63 7.02 -28.30
N SER A 134 -3.72 7.03 -27.52
CA SER A 134 -5.07 7.28 -28.04
C SER A 134 -5.80 8.50 -27.47
N GLY A 135 -5.24 9.19 -26.49
CA GLY A 135 -5.95 10.22 -25.74
C GLY A 135 -6.67 9.65 -24.51
N ALA A 136 -7.36 10.54 -23.78
CA ALA A 136 -8.05 10.19 -22.55
C ALA A 136 -9.41 9.54 -22.83
N SER A 137 -10.04 8.99 -21.78
CA SER A 137 -11.39 8.44 -21.91
C SER A 137 -12.40 9.54 -22.29
N PRO A 138 -13.49 9.23 -23.02
CA PRO A 138 -14.53 10.22 -23.34
C PRO A 138 -15.13 10.89 -22.10
N THR A 139 -15.17 10.18 -20.96
CA THR A 139 -15.61 10.73 -19.68
C THR A 139 -14.65 11.79 -19.14
N ASP A 140 -13.34 11.49 -19.13
CA ASP A 140 -12.31 12.44 -18.67
C ASP A 140 -12.22 13.67 -19.57
N VAL A 141 -12.35 13.46 -20.89
CA VAL A 141 -12.42 14.54 -21.88
C VAL A 141 -13.59 15.47 -21.58
N GLN A 142 -14.77 14.92 -21.25
CA GLN A 142 -15.95 15.71 -20.92
C GLN A 142 -15.76 16.52 -19.63
N VAL A 143 -15.15 15.96 -18.59
CA VAL A 143 -14.87 16.67 -17.33
C VAL A 143 -14.00 17.91 -17.55
N VAL A 144 -12.92 17.74 -18.32
CA VAL A 144 -12.02 18.84 -18.63
C VAL A 144 -12.71 19.83 -19.58
N GLN A 145 -13.55 19.36 -20.51
CA GLN A 145 -14.36 20.22 -21.36
C GLN A 145 -15.24 21.17 -20.55
N ASP A 146 -16.05 20.60 -19.65
CA ASP A 146 -17.03 21.33 -18.85
C ASP A 146 -16.33 22.34 -17.94
N TRP A 147 -15.23 21.95 -17.29
CA TRP A 147 -14.44 22.87 -16.47
C TRP A 147 -13.85 24.05 -17.28
N ILE A 148 -13.32 23.80 -18.47
CA ILE A 148 -12.76 24.87 -19.32
C ILE A 148 -13.88 25.82 -19.77
N ASP A 149 -15.01 25.27 -20.21
CA ASP A 149 -16.15 26.03 -20.69
C ASP A 149 -16.81 26.87 -19.57
N ASP A 150 -16.74 26.40 -18.32
CA ASP A 150 -17.12 27.16 -17.11
C ASP A 150 -16.11 28.26 -16.71
N GLY A 151 -15.12 28.53 -17.56
CA GLY A 151 -14.13 29.57 -17.36
C GLY A 151 -12.90 29.13 -16.57
N ALA A 152 -12.67 27.82 -16.46
CA ALA A 152 -11.54 27.21 -15.77
C ALA A 152 -11.31 27.78 -14.35
N PRO A 153 -12.32 27.80 -13.45
CA PRO A 153 -12.14 28.31 -12.10
C PRO A 153 -11.12 27.48 -11.32
N GLU A 154 -10.30 28.13 -10.49
CA GLU A 154 -9.33 27.47 -9.59
C GLU A 154 -10.00 26.76 -8.41
N THR A 155 -11.24 27.14 -8.10
CA THR A 155 -12.00 26.56 -7.00
C THR A 155 -12.49 25.17 -7.34
N CYS A 156 -12.47 24.29 -6.35
CA CYS A 156 -13.19 23.02 -6.39
C CYS A 156 -14.70 23.31 -6.25
N GLY A 157 -15.46 22.96 -7.28
CA GLY A 157 -16.89 23.26 -7.42
C GLY A 157 -17.21 24.23 -8.56
N THR A 158 -18.40 24.07 -9.16
CA THR A 158 -18.99 25.12 -9.99
C THR A 158 -19.24 26.35 -9.14
N GLY A 159 -18.97 27.54 -9.69
CA GLY A 159 -19.41 28.79 -9.10
C GLY A 159 -20.94 28.81 -8.99
N GLY A 160 -21.46 28.30 -7.86
CA GLY A 160 -22.82 28.51 -7.38
C GLY A 160 -23.82 27.38 -7.59
N THR A 161 -23.73 26.30 -6.81
CA THR A 161 -24.93 25.48 -6.49
C THR A 161 -25.03 24.92 -5.07
N THR A 162 -24.14 25.24 -4.12
CA THR A 162 -24.32 24.83 -2.71
C THR A 162 -25.56 25.52 -2.10
N PRO A 163 -26.61 24.78 -1.69
CA PRO A 163 -27.77 25.38 -1.05
C PRO A 163 -27.37 26.04 0.28
N PRO A 164 -28.02 27.15 0.70
CA PRO A 164 -27.73 27.77 1.98
C PRO A 164 -27.89 26.77 3.13
N GLY A 165 -26.78 26.45 3.82
CA GLY A 165 -26.76 25.50 4.94
C GLY A 165 -26.16 24.12 4.65
N ALA A 166 -25.77 23.82 3.41
CA ALA A 166 -24.95 22.65 3.09
C ALA A 166 -23.47 23.01 3.23
N TYR A 167 -22.73 22.26 4.05
CA TYR A 167 -21.29 22.46 4.26
C TYR A 167 -20.43 21.68 3.26
N HIS A 168 -21.02 20.71 2.56
CA HIS A 168 -20.37 19.90 1.52
C HIS A 168 -21.20 19.95 0.22
N PRO A 169 -20.56 19.77 -0.96
CA PRO A 169 -21.27 19.67 -2.24
C PRO A 169 -22.29 18.53 -2.27
N LYS A 170 -23.20 18.58 -3.24
CA LYS A 170 -24.16 17.49 -3.47
C LYS A 170 -23.40 16.22 -3.90
N GLY A 171 -23.77 15.06 -3.34
CA GLY A 171 -23.16 13.77 -3.67
C GLY A 171 -21.93 13.42 -2.82
N TRP A 172 -21.62 14.22 -1.80
CA TRP A 172 -20.49 13.98 -0.89
C TRP A 172 -20.57 12.64 -0.14
N ASP A 173 -21.77 12.13 0.10
CA ASP A 173 -22.01 10.86 0.77
C ASP A 173 -21.55 9.64 -0.05
N ALA A 174 -21.23 9.81 -1.33
CA ALA A 174 -20.64 8.76 -2.15
C ALA A 174 -19.25 8.37 -1.62
N PRO A 175 -18.96 7.06 -1.43
CA PRO A 175 -17.66 6.57 -0.94
C PRO A 175 -16.47 7.06 -1.77
N GLU A 176 -16.62 7.13 -3.09
CA GLU A 176 -15.58 7.53 -4.03
C GLU A 176 -15.27 9.04 -3.97
N VAL A 177 -16.12 9.83 -3.31
CA VAL A 177 -15.95 11.28 -3.14
C VAL A 177 -15.35 11.57 -1.78
N HIS A 178 -16.08 11.31 -0.69
CA HIS A 178 -15.56 11.63 0.65
C HIS A 178 -14.42 10.70 1.06
N GLY A 179 -14.38 9.46 0.57
CA GLY A 179 -13.28 8.53 0.82
C GLY A 179 -11.99 9.05 0.24
N MET A 180 -11.99 9.50 -1.02
CA MET A 180 -10.82 10.09 -1.67
C MET A 180 -10.42 11.43 -1.03
N ALA A 181 -11.39 12.26 -0.67
CA ALA A 181 -11.11 13.50 0.05
C ALA A 181 -10.46 13.27 1.42
N THR A 182 -10.89 12.22 2.12
CA THR A 182 -10.33 11.81 3.42
C THR A 182 -8.93 11.23 3.25
N LYS A 183 -8.76 10.31 2.30
CA LYS A 183 -7.49 9.69 1.92
C LYS A 183 -6.43 10.75 1.55
N PHE A 184 -6.73 11.64 0.60
CA PHE A 184 -5.79 12.68 0.16
C PHE A 184 -5.77 13.93 1.05
N GLN A 185 -6.54 13.95 2.14
CA GLN A 185 -6.72 15.11 3.03
C GLN A 185 -6.96 16.41 2.24
N THR A 186 -7.78 16.37 1.19
CA THR A 186 -7.95 17.52 0.26
C THR A 186 -8.84 18.62 0.82
N GLU A 187 -9.48 18.37 1.96
CA GLU A 187 -10.39 19.28 2.63
C GLU A 187 -9.81 19.88 3.91
N THR A 188 -10.49 20.89 4.43
CA THR A 188 -10.25 21.32 5.83
C THR A 188 -10.49 20.15 6.77
N ASP A 189 -9.61 19.96 7.75
CA ASP A 189 -9.67 18.88 8.75
C ASP A 189 -11.11 18.59 9.21
N CYS A 190 -11.61 17.41 8.83
CA CYS A 190 -12.98 16.96 9.05
C CYS A 190 -13.38 17.02 10.53
N ARG A 191 -12.40 16.81 11.42
CA ARG A 191 -12.58 16.79 12.87
C ARG A 191 -13.09 18.12 13.42
N SER A 192 -12.80 19.22 12.73
CA SER A 192 -13.27 20.56 13.11
C SER A 192 -14.81 20.65 13.20
N CYS A 193 -15.53 19.89 12.37
CA CYS A 193 -16.99 19.87 12.34
C CYS A 193 -17.56 18.53 12.85
N HIS A 194 -16.91 17.41 12.52
CA HIS A 194 -17.38 16.04 12.82
C HIS A 194 -16.89 15.50 14.17
N GLY A 195 -16.09 16.27 14.91
CA GLY A 195 -15.52 15.88 16.19
C GLY A 195 -14.16 15.21 16.04
N SER A 196 -13.32 15.31 17.07
CA SER A 196 -11.97 14.73 17.07
C SER A 196 -11.95 13.21 16.88
N ASP A 197 -13.03 12.54 17.25
CA ASP A 197 -13.26 11.10 17.12
C ASP A 197 -14.21 10.77 15.95
N LEU A 198 -14.57 11.76 15.13
CA LEU A 198 -15.53 11.63 14.03
C LEU A 198 -16.88 10.99 14.43
N SER A 199 -17.26 11.13 15.71
CA SER A 199 -18.51 10.60 16.26
C SER A 199 -19.73 11.50 16.01
N GLY A 200 -19.56 12.56 15.23
CA GLY A 200 -20.64 13.46 14.80
C GLY A 200 -20.40 14.92 15.17
N GLY A 201 -19.67 15.21 16.25
CA GLY A 201 -19.30 16.58 16.61
C GLY A 201 -20.44 17.59 16.51
N SER A 202 -20.17 18.73 15.88
CA SER A 202 -21.18 19.78 15.61
C SER A 202 -22.01 19.53 14.35
N SER A 203 -21.53 18.71 13.41
CA SER A 203 -22.25 18.36 12.18
C SER A 203 -23.38 17.35 12.43
N GLY A 204 -23.29 16.57 13.50
CA GLY A 204 -24.16 15.44 13.81
C GLY A 204 -23.93 14.20 12.94
N VAL A 205 -22.94 14.20 12.05
CA VAL A 205 -22.68 13.12 11.08
C VAL A 205 -21.45 12.33 11.49
N SER A 206 -21.64 11.06 11.89
CA SER A 206 -20.57 10.18 12.33
C SER A 206 -20.13 9.20 11.24
N CYS A 207 -18.83 8.96 11.09
CA CYS A 207 -18.30 7.93 10.18
C CYS A 207 -18.90 6.55 10.48
N THR A 208 -18.93 6.17 11.75
CA THR A 208 -19.48 4.90 12.25
C THR A 208 -20.95 4.69 11.88
N SER A 209 -21.70 5.76 11.60
CA SER A 209 -23.11 5.63 11.21
C SER A 209 -23.30 4.97 9.83
N CYS A 210 -22.29 5.05 8.96
CA CYS A 210 -22.29 4.43 7.63
C CYS A 210 -21.32 3.26 7.54
N HIS A 211 -20.11 3.39 8.10
CA HIS A 211 -19.07 2.35 8.04
C HIS A 211 -19.28 1.20 9.04
N GLY A 212 -20.23 1.36 9.97
CA GLY A 212 -20.49 0.38 11.02
C GLY A 212 -19.44 0.43 12.14
N ALA A 213 -19.63 -0.40 13.17
CA ALA A 213 -18.69 -0.46 14.30
C ALA A 213 -17.42 -1.23 13.92
N GLY A 214 -16.26 -0.74 14.36
CA GLY A 214 -14.97 -1.43 14.19
C GLY A 214 -14.18 -1.07 12.94
N TRP A 215 -14.75 -0.24 12.05
CA TRP A 215 -14.09 0.21 10.80
C TRP A 215 -12.70 0.82 11.04
N GLU A 216 -12.52 1.55 12.14
CA GLU A 216 -11.26 2.20 12.51
C GLU A 216 -10.12 1.19 12.73
N THR A 217 -10.45 -0.02 13.19
CA THR A 217 -9.47 -1.06 13.55
C THR A 217 -9.37 -2.17 12.50
N ASP A 218 -10.23 -2.15 11.48
CA ASP A 218 -10.19 -3.09 10.37
C ASP A 218 -9.30 -2.52 9.26
N CYS A 219 -8.01 -2.87 9.27
CA CYS A 219 -7.05 -2.36 8.30
C CYS A 219 -7.46 -2.68 6.85
N THR A 220 -8.07 -3.84 6.61
CA THR A 220 -8.54 -4.28 5.29
C THR A 220 -9.80 -3.56 4.83
N PHE A 221 -10.38 -2.71 5.69
CA PHE A 221 -11.43 -1.79 5.29
C PHE A 221 -10.92 -0.77 4.26
N CYS A 222 -9.68 -0.30 4.42
CA CYS A 222 -9.05 0.67 3.51
C CYS A 222 -7.91 0.07 2.69
N HIS A 223 -7.01 -0.67 3.34
CA HIS A 223 -5.68 -1.04 2.83
C HIS A 223 -5.65 -2.41 2.14
N GLY A 224 -6.65 -2.76 1.36
CA GLY A 224 -6.63 -3.98 0.55
C GLY A 224 -7.55 -5.09 1.07
N GLY A 225 -7.11 -6.34 1.01
CA GLY A 225 -8.00 -7.51 1.09
C GLY A 225 -8.26 -8.18 -0.27
N VAL A 226 -7.82 -7.54 -1.36
CA VAL A 226 -7.94 -8.02 -2.74
C VAL A 226 -6.87 -9.07 -3.06
N LEU A 227 -5.60 -8.77 -2.75
CA LEU A 227 -4.46 -9.64 -3.02
C LEU A 227 -4.20 -10.65 -1.89
N SER A 228 -4.38 -10.22 -0.64
CA SER A 228 -4.28 -11.09 0.53
C SER A 228 -5.29 -10.69 1.61
N THR A 229 -5.70 -11.66 2.42
CA THR A 229 -6.61 -11.44 3.57
C THR A 229 -5.98 -10.59 4.68
N THR A 230 -4.70 -10.26 4.57
CA THR A 230 -3.97 -9.45 5.55
C THR A 230 -3.89 -7.97 5.18
N GLY A 231 -4.30 -7.59 3.96
CA GLY A 231 -4.10 -6.22 3.45
C GLY A 231 -2.63 -5.89 3.22
N ALA A 232 -1.82 -6.90 2.88
CA ALA A 232 -0.41 -6.77 2.54
C ALA A 232 -0.17 -7.34 1.13
N PRO A 233 0.26 -6.54 0.14
CA PRO A 233 0.52 -5.10 0.24
C PRO A 233 -0.76 -4.31 0.58
N PRO A 234 -0.65 -3.19 1.31
CA PRO A 234 -1.70 -2.19 1.33
C PRO A 234 -2.03 -1.78 -0.11
N GLU A 235 -3.31 -1.61 -0.38
CA GLU A 235 -3.72 -0.90 -1.59
C GLU A 235 -3.26 0.55 -1.48
N ASP A 236 -2.70 1.09 -2.56
CA ASP A 236 -2.24 2.48 -2.56
C ASP A 236 -3.44 3.43 -2.41
N ILE A 237 -3.15 4.66 -1.97
CA ILE A 237 -4.18 5.64 -1.62
C ILE A 237 -5.02 6.10 -2.82
N ASP A 238 -4.54 5.89 -4.04
CA ASP A 238 -5.25 6.11 -5.31
C ASP A 238 -6.02 4.86 -5.80
N ASP A 239 -6.22 3.87 -4.91
CA ASP A 239 -6.80 2.55 -5.20
C ASP A 239 -6.00 1.77 -6.27
N ASN A 240 -4.70 2.06 -6.41
CA ASN A 240 -3.80 1.23 -7.20
C ASN A 240 -3.51 -0.08 -6.44
N ASP A 241 -3.97 -1.19 -7.01
CA ASP A 241 -3.80 -2.54 -6.50
C ASP A 241 -2.85 -3.40 -7.36
N ASP A 242 -2.21 -2.82 -8.39
CA ASP A 242 -1.33 -3.55 -9.29
C ASP A 242 0.01 -3.89 -8.61
N PRO A 243 0.34 -5.17 -8.39
CA PRO A 243 1.60 -5.58 -7.76
C PRO A 243 2.86 -5.11 -8.49
N ALA A 244 2.75 -4.69 -9.77
CA ALA A 244 3.85 -4.16 -10.56
C ALA A 244 4.13 -2.66 -10.29
N THR A 245 3.17 -1.94 -9.72
CA THR A 245 3.22 -0.49 -9.45
C THR A 245 3.18 -0.18 -7.95
N ILE A 246 2.62 -1.07 -7.12
CA ILE A 246 2.66 -0.94 -5.66
C ILE A 246 4.10 -1.11 -5.16
N SER A 247 4.49 -0.25 -4.22
CA SER A 247 5.88 0.02 -3.78
C SER A 247 6.68 -1.12 -3.12
N PHE A 248 6.21 -2.38 -3.11
CA PHE A 248 7.03 -3.54 -2.69
C PHE A 248 6.37 -4.88 -3.09
N VAL A 249 6.89 -5.51 -4.14
CA VAL A 249 6.44 -6.81 -4.68
C VAL A 249 6.43 -7.95 -3.64
N PRO A 250 7.38 -8.06 -2.69
CA PRO A 250 7.43 -9.19 -1.75
C PRO A 250 6.53 -9.09 -0.50
N HIS A 251 5.51 -8.23 -0.45
CA HIS A 251 4.66 -8.07 0.75
C HIS A 251 4.01 -9.41 1.18
N GLU A 252 3.38 -10.12 0.26
CA GLU A 252 2.66 -11.36 0.55
C GLU A 252 3.56 -12.46 1.13
N VAL A 253 4.81 -12.56 0.67
CA VAL A 253 5.72 -13.62 1.13
C VAL A 253 6.22 -13.38 2.56
N HIS A 254 6.30 -12.11 2.99
CA HIS A 254 6.65 -11.77 4.37
C HIS A 254 5.42 -11.80 5.28
N GLY A 255 4.27 -11.29 4.81
CA GLY A 255 3.01 -11.29 5.56
C GLY A 255 2.35 -12.66 5.69
N GLY A 256 2.60 -13.59 4.76
CA GLY A 256 2.05 -14.96 4.78
C GLY A 256 2.91 -15.98 5.52
N GLY A 257 4.20 -15.68 5.70
CA GLY A 257 5.17 -16.63 6.26
C GLY A 257 5.53 -17.76 5.28
N ARG A 258 6.80 -18.16 5.27
CA ARG A 258 7.29 -19.26 4.39
C ARG A 258 8.42 -20.03 5.05
N ILE A 259 9.54 -19.34 5.25
CA ILE A 259 10.74 -19.86 5.94
C ILE A 259 10.72 -19.42 7.42
N SER A 260 10.02 -18.33 7.73
CA SER A 260 9.72 -17.83 9.06
C SER A 260 8.21 -17.82 9.30
N PRO A 261 7.75 -17.57 10.54
CA PRO A 261 6.39 -17.11 10.77
C PRO A 261 6.11 -15.85 9.94
N ALA A 262 4.83 -15.59 9.70
CA ALA A 262 4.36 -14.33 9.13
C ALA A 262 4.91 -13.14 9.93
N PHE A 263 5.45 -12.15 9.24
CA PHE A 263 5.85 -10.90 9.87
C PHE A 263 4.63 -10.01 10.07
N ASP A 264 4.49 -9.46 11.27
CA ASP A 264 3.56 -8.36 11.50
C ASP A 264 4.10 -7.09 10.83
N CYS A 265 3.20 -6.20 10.42
CA CYS A 265 3.54 -4.94 9.77
C CYS A 265 4.58 -4.13 10.55
N VAL A 266 4.59 -4.21 11.90
CA VAL A 266 5.55 -3.51 12.77
C VAL A 266 7.02 -3.81 12.46
N VAL A 267 7.29 -4.94 11.79
CA VAL A 267 8.65 -5.31 11.39
C VAL A 267 9.22 -4.29 10.39
N CYS A 268 8.39 -3.78 9.48
CA CYS A 268 8.80 -2.85 8.44
C CYS A 268 8.26 -1.43 8.65
N HIS A 269 7.04 -1.31 9.16
CA HIS A 269 6.30 -0.05 9.28
C HIS A 269 6.04 0.33 10.74
N ASP A 270 5.71 1.59 10.99
CA ASP A 270 5.03 1.98 12.22
C ASP A 270 3.54 1.65 12.10
N LYS A 271 3.17 0.42 12.46
CA LYS A 271 1.78 -0.05 12.37
C LYS A 271 0.88 0.81 13.26
N PRO A 272 -0.08 1.57 12.69
CA PRO A 272 -1.03 2.32 13.49
C PRO A 272 -1.96 1.37 14.25
N THR A 273 -2.46 1.81 15.41
CA THR A 273 -3.43 1.02 16.17
C THR A 273 -4.81 1.03 15.54
N ASP A 274 -5.14 2.13 14.83
CA ASP A 274 -6.41 2.36 14.16
C ASP A 274 -6.28 3.48 13.10
N ALA A 275 -7.36 3.74 12.35
CA ALA A 275 -7.45 4.77 11.33
C ALA A 275 -7.15 6.19 11.87
N LEU A 276 -7.46 6.48 13.14
CA LEU A 276 -7.34 7.82 13.73
C LEU A 276 -6.01 8.03 14.47
N THR A 277 -5.11 7.04 14.43
CA THR A 277 -3.76 7.16 14.96
C THR A 277 -3.07 8.38 14.32
N PRO A 278 -2.50 9.31 15.11
CA PRO A 278 -1.81 10.47 14.55
C PRO A 278 -0.68 10.05 13.61
N GLY A 279 -0.64 10.64 12.42
CA GLY A 279 0.28 10.25 11.35
C GLY A 279 -0.23 9.08 10.48
N HIS A 280 -1.50 8.67 10.60
CA HIS A 280 -2.12 7.69 9.71
C HIS A 280 -3.14 8.37 8.77
N LEU A 281 -4.39 8.58 9.21
CA LEU A 281 -5.40 9.27 8.39
C LEU A 281 -5.36 10.80 8.55
N PHE A 282 -4.91 11.28 9.72
CA PHE A 282 -4.80 12.69 10.04
C PHE A 282 -3.45 12.98 10.69
N ASP A 283 -3.06 14.27 10.70
CA ASP A 283 -1.82 14.75 11.31
C ASP A 283 -0.54 14.14 10.69
N ASP A 284 -0.64 13.77 9.41
CA ASP A 284 0.44 13.16 8.63
C ASP A 284 1.10 14.20 7.69
N PRO A 285 2.39 14.53 7.87
CA PRO A 285 3.11 15.42 6.96
C PRO A 285 3.45 14.78 5.60
N THR A 286 3.25 13.48 5.44
CA THR A 286 3.56 12.68 4.25
C THR A 286 2.34 11.86 3.79
N ALA A 287 1.16 12.49 3.82
CA ALA A 287 -0.12 11.86 3.46
C ALA A 287 -0.04 11.01 2.19
N GLY A 288 -0.40 9.72 2.34
CA GLY A 288 -0.41 8.75 1.24
C GLY A 288 0.86 7.93 1.08
N GLU A 289 1.88 8.14 1.93
CA GLU A 289 3.10 7.34 1.95
C GLU A 289 3.03 6.31 3.10
N ALA A 290 3.43 5.06 2.83
CA ALA A 290 3.58 4.04 3.87
C ALA A 290 5.06 3.85 4.20
N GLU A 291 5.61 4.65 5.13
CA GLU A 291 7.05 4.66 5.37
C GLU A 291 7.57 3.32 5.90
N VAL A 292 8.72 2.90 5.36
CA VAL A 292 9.46 1.73 5.82
C VAL A 292 10.57 2.20 6.77
N VAL A 293 10.43 1.90 8.06
CA VAL A 293 11.25 2.47 9.14
C VAL A 293 12.05 1.43 9.94
N PHE A 294 11.67 0.14 9.94
CA PHE A 294 12.36 -0.95 10.65
C PHE A 294 12.63 -0.67 12.15
N ASN A 295 11.61 -0.26 12.91
CA ASN A 295 11.80 0.15 14.31
C ASN A 295 12.04 -1.00 15.30
N VAL A 296 11.56 -2.21 15.00
CA VAL A 296 11.65 -3.38 15.91
C VAL A 296 12.65 -4.43 15.45
N ALA A 297 13.25 -4.25 14.27
CA ALA A 297 14.19 -5.20 13.69
C ALA A 297 15.31 -4.46 12.93
N PRO A 298 16.54 -4.97 12.91
CA PRO A 298 17.59 -4.39 12.08
C PRO A 298 17.25 -4.50 10.59
N GLY A 299 17.24 -3.36 9.92
CA GLY A 299 17.02 -3.25 8.50
C GLY A 299 17.14 -1.81 8.05
N ALA A 300 17.34 -1.61 6.75
CA ALA A 300 17.26 -0.30 6.12
C ALA A 300 16.73 -0.48 4.71
N TYR A 301 15.77 0.34 4.33
CA TYR A 301 15.25 0.46 2.97
C TYR A 301 15.74 1.75 2.34
N ASP A 302 16.12 1.72 1.06
CA ASP A 302 16.58 2.90 0.35
C ASP A 302 15.46 3.75 -0.27
N GLY A 303 14.20 3.35 -0.07
CA GLY A 303 13.03 4.03 -0.61
C GLY A 303 12.71 3.67 -2.07
N THR A 304 13.48 2.78 -2.71
CA THR A 304 13.28 2.46 -4.14
C THR A 304 13.14 0.97 -4.42
N ASN A 305 14.14 0.17 -4.05
CA ASN A 305 14.10 -1.28 -4.29
C ASN A 305 15.14 -2.05 -3.44
N ARG A 306 15.99 -1.39 -2.65
CA ARG A 306 17.09 -2.06 -1.96
C ARG A 306 16.92 -2.06 -0.46
N CYS A 307 17.04 -3.25 0.10
CA CYS A 307 17.12 -3.47 1.53
C CYS A 307 18.57 -3.83 1.94
N SER A 308 18.99 -3.39 3.12
CA SER A 308 20.33 -3.65 3.67
C SER A 308 20.29 -3.80 5.19
N ASN A 309 21.43 -4.18 5.79
CA ASN A 309 21.53 -4.47 7.23
C ASN A 309 20.56 -5.59 7.67
N LEU A 310 20.40 -6.62 6.83
CA LEU A 310 19.41 -7.68 7.02
C LEU A 310 20.03 -8.95 7.57
N TYR A 311 19.27 -9.68 8.39
CA TYR A 311 19.66 -10.99 8.90
C TYR A 311 19.34 -12.13 7.91
N CYS A 312 18.07 -12.29 7.51
CA CYS A 312 17.60 -13.39 6.64
C CYS A 312 18.17 -13.30 5.21
N HIS A 313 18.32 -12.07 4.71
CA HIS A 313 18.94 -11.82 3.41
C HIS A 313 20.47 -11.65 3.51
N GLY A 314 21.09 -12.24 4.54
CA GLY A 314 22.53 -12.29 4.78
C GLY A 314 23.04 -13.73 4.93
N ASN A 315 23.88 -13.98 5.94
CA ASN A 315 24.41 -15.31 6.24
C ASN A 315 23.82 -15.95 7.52
N GLY A 316 22.76 -15.36 8.08
CA GLY A 316 22.14 -15.86 9.31
C GLY A 316 23.03 -15.79 10.56
N LEU A 317 24.15 -15.06 10.54
CA LEU A 317 25.01 -14.85 11.72
C LEU A 317 24.97 -13.41 12.24
N GLY A 318 24.40 -12.49 11.45
CA GLY A 318 24.30 -11.08 11.78
C GLY A 318 23.69 -10.28 10.64
N ASN A 319 23.58 -8.97 10.86
CA ASN A 319 22.90 -8.02 9.96
C ASN A 319 23.82 -7.58 8.81
N ASN A 320 24.31 -8.53 8.03
CA ASN A 320 25.27 -8.30 6.94
C ASN A 320 24.66 -8.47 5.54
N GLY A 321 23.36 -8.74 5.50
CA GLY A 321 22.61 -8.98 4.28
C GLY A 321 22.20 -7.71 3.57
N ALA A 322 22.05 -7.84 2.25
CA ALA A 322 21.41 -6.87 1.40
C ALA A 322 20.75 -7.58 0.22
N VAL A 323 19.61 -7.07 -0.22
CA VAL A 323 18.80 -7.67 -1.28
C VAL A 323 18.02 -6.58 -2.00
N ASN A 324 17.71 -6.80 -3.26
CA ASN A 324 16.73 -5.99 -3.96
C ASN A 324 15.35 -6.69 -3.88
N ALA A 325 14.25 -5.95 -3.86
CA ALA A 325 12.91 -6.54 -3.69
C ALA A 325 12.52 -7.47 -4.85
N ASP A 326 13.10 -7.28 -6.04
CA ASP A 326 12.93 -8.12 -7.23
C ASP A 326 13.86 -9.35 -7.27
N ALA A 327 14.69 -9.56 -6.25
CA ALA A 327 15.60 -10.70 -6.21
C ALA A 327 14.85 -12.03 -6.05
N ALA A 328 15.46 -13.10 -6.56
CA ALA A 328 14.92 -14.45 -6.42
C ALA A 328 14.69 -14.82 -4.93
N PRO A 329 13.57 -15.52 -4.61
CA PRO A 329 13.28 -15.93 -3.25
C PRO A 329 14.40 -16.75 -2.62
N ARG A 330 14.56 -16.60 -1.31
CA ARG A 330 15.51 -17.41 -0.53
C ARG A 330 15.08 -18.87 -0.52
N THR A 331 16.07 -19.76 -0.54
CA THR A 331 15.89 -21.19 -0.28
C THR A 331 16.38 -21.51 1.13
N CYS A 332 15.99 -22.66 1.69
CA CYS A 332 16.40 -23.07 3.04
C CYS A 332 17.93 -23.03 3.21
N HIS A 333 18.67 -23.40 2.16
CA HIS A 333 20.14 -23.49 2.16
C HIS A 333 20.85 -22.18 1.77
N SER A 334 20.11 -21.09 1.58
CA SER A 334 20.66 -19.81 1.13
C SER A 334 21.21 -18.93 2.26
N CYS A 335 20.86 -19.25 3.52
CA CYS A 335 21.25 -18.47 4.69
C CYS A 335 22.38 -19.15 5.47
N HIS A 336 22.25 -20.45 5.74
CA HIS A 336 23.29 -21.25 6.38
C HIS A 336 23.57 -22.56 5.61
N PRO A 337 24.75 -23.16 5.79
CA PRO A 337 25.10 -24.49 5.25
C PRO A 337 24.25 -25.61 5.84
N ASP A 338 24.03 -26.69 5.08
CA ASP A 338 23.35 -27.92 5.50
C ASP A 338 24.33 -29.12 5.53
N ARG A 339 23.84 -30.31 5.91
CA ARG A 339 24.63 -31.57 5.88
C ARG A 339 25.16 -31.94 4.48
N THR A 340 24.59 -31.41 3.41
CA THR A 340 24.99 -31.69 2.02
C THR A 340 26.07 -30.76 1.49
N THR A 341 26.47 -29.75 2.27
CA THR A 341 27.46 -28.72 1.87
C THR A 341 28.71 -28.66 2.78
N PRO A 342 29.50 -29.74 2.92
CA PRO A 342 30.66 -29.80 3.82
C PRO A 342 31.67 -28.67 3.68
N ALA A 343 31.88 -28.20 2.45
CA ALA A 343 32.80 -27.10 2.15
C ALA A 343 32.42 -25.76 2.81
N LYS A 344 31.17 -25.62 3.28
CA LYS A 344 30.66 -24.39 3.88
C LYS A 344 30.45 -24.49 5.39
N TRP A 345 30.63 -25.64 6.04
CA TRP A 345 30.36 -25.80 7.48
C TRP A 345 31.16 -24.87 8.39
N SER A 346 32.32 -24.38 7.96
CA SER A 346 33.11 -23.38 8.68
C SER A 346 32.48 -21.98 8.71
N GLN A 347 31.44 -21.75 7.91
CA GLN A 347 30.66 -20.51 7.91
C GLN A 347 29.63 -20.48 9.04
N MET A 348 29.33 -21.61 9.68
CA MET A 348 28.47 -21.64 10.86
C MET A 348 29.26 -21.24 12.11
N SER A 349 28.56 -20.69 13.11
CA SER A 349 29.18 -20.28 14.38
C SER A 349 29.84 -21.44 15.12
N GLY A 350 30.82 -21.18 15.97
CA GLY A 350 31.50 -22.22 16.76
C GLY A 350 32.24 -23.27 15.91
N HIS A 351 32.40 -24.47 16.44
CA HIS A 351 33.16 -25.56 15.82
C HIS A 351 32.30 -26.56 15.02
N HIS A 352 31.27 -26.09 14.30
CA HIS A 352 30.39 -26.96 13.49
C HIS A 352 31.15 -27.83 12.49
N SER A 353 32.14 -27.26 11.79
CA SER A 353 32.94 -28.02 10.82
C SER A 353 33.64 -29.22 11.46
N ARG A 354 34.03 -29.14 12.74
CA ARG A 354 34.64 -30.26 13.45
C ARG A 354 33.61 -31.35 13.75
N HIS A 355 32.53 -30.99 14.44
CA HIS A 355 31.53 -31.96 14.89
C HIS A 355 30.78 -32.62 13.72
N LEU A 356 30.46 -31.86 12.67
CA LEU A 356 29.84 -32.43 11.47
C LEU A 356 30.78 -33.39 10.72
N ASN A 357 32.10 -33.15 10.73
CA ASN A 357 33.09 -34.10 10.19
C ASN A 357 33.27 -35.35 11.07
N GLU A 358 32.98 -35.25 12.37
CA GLU A 358 32.95 -36.39 13.30
C GLU A 358 31.68 -37.24 13.12
N GLY A 359 30.73 -36.78 12.29
CA GLY A 359 29.54 -37.52 11.88
C GLY A 359 28.25 -37.06 12.54
N PHE A 360 28.32 -36.18 13.53
CA PHE A 360 27.18 -35.76 14.35
C PHE A 360 26.08 -35.06 13.53
N ASP A 361 24.84 -35.38 13.85
CA ASP A 361 23.64 -34.81 13.23
C ASP A 361 23.16 -33.55 13.96
N CYS A 362 22.37 -32.74 13.27
CA CYS A 362 21.91 -31.44 13.77
C CYS A 362 21.18 -31.58 15.12
N GLU A 363 20.32 -32.60 15.24
CA GLU A 363 19.47 -32.83 16.42
C GLU A 363 20.24 -33.17 17.71
N GLU A 364 21.49 -33.64 17.58
CA GLU A 364 22.32 -34.00 18.72
C GLU A 364 22.81 -32.75 19.48
N CYS A 365 22.78 -31.57 18.85
CA CYS A 365 23.05 -30.28 19.48
C CYS A 365 21.84 -29.33 19.47
N HIS A 366 20.96 -29.48 18.49
CA HIS A 366 19.77 -28.69 18.25
C HIS A 366 18.55 -29.61 18.26
N ALA A 367 18.08 -30.04 19.45
CA ALA A 367 16.95 -30.97 19.55
C ALA A 367 15.72 -30.58 18.68
N ASP A 368 15.55 -29.28 18.42
CA ASP A 368 14.48 -28.74 17.58
C ASP A 368 14.63 -29.07 16.08
N ALA A 369 15.79 -29.56 15.62
CA ALA A 369 16.05 -29.97 14.25
C ALA A 369 15.35 -31.29 13.85
N GLN A 370 14.87 -32.10 14.83
CA GLN A 370 13.99 -33.25 14.62
C GLN A 370 14.35 -34.15 13.41
N GLY A 371 15.62 -34.54 13.27
CA GLY A 371 16.09 -35.43 12.21
C GLY A 371 16.29 -34.79 10.84
N SER A 372 16.09 -33.47 10.71
CA SER A 372 16.28 -32.75 9.46
C SER A 372 17.76 -32.43 9.19
N THR A 373 18.11 -32.32 7.91
CA THR A 373 19.47 -31.99 7.44
C THR A 373 19.84 -30.52 7.64
N ALA A 374 18.86 -29.72 8.07
CA ALA A 374 18.96 -28.33 8.49
C ALA A 374 17.93 -28.10 9.61
N ILE A 375 18.07 -27.05 10.41
CA ILE A 375 16.88 -26.53 11.10
C ILE A 375 16.06 -25.95 9.95
N ASP A 376 14.83 -26.43 9.69
CA ASP A 376 13.98 -25.92 8.59
C ASP A 376 12.50 -25.79 8.95
N ILE A 377 12.15 -26.02 10.22
CA ILE A 377 10.77 -25.88 10.71
C ILE A 377 10.45 -24.37 10.84
N PRO A 378 9.49 -23.81 10.10
CA PRO A 378 9.25 -22.36 10.07
C PRO A 378 8.91 -21.76 11.43
N GLY A 379 8.14 -22.46 12.27
CA GLY A 379 7.72 -21.98 13.60
C GLY A 379 8.86 -21.82 14.62
N ILE A 380 10.04 -22.37 14.34
CA ILE A 380 11.25 -22.23 15.17
C ILE A 380 12.36 -21.46 14.43
N HIS A 381 12.16 -21.12 13.16
CA HIS A 381 13.01 -20.20 12.43
C HIS A 381 12.68 -18.79 12.91
N VAL A 382 13.71 -18.05 13.32
CA VAL A 382 13.62 -16.61 13.65
C VAL A 382 13.08 -16.27 15.06
N ASN A 383 13.55 -16.97 16.10
CA ASN A 383 13.49 -16.42 17.47
C ASN A 383 14.74 -15.60 17.85
N GLY A 384 15.68 -15.40 16.91
CA GLY A 384 16.93 -14.66 17.14
C GLY A 384 17.89 -15.32 18.14
N THR A 385 17.60 -16.53 18.61
CA THR A 385 18.46 -17.27 19.53
C THR A 385 19.02 -18.52 18.83
N PRO A 386 20.34 -18.72 18.81
CA PRO A 386 20.91 -20.01 18.47
C PRO A 386 20.49 -21.00 19.55
N ASN A 387 19.40 -21.75 19.33
CA ASN A 387 18.90 -22.71 20.31
C ASN A 387 19.80 -23.94 20.31
N VAL A 388 20.89 -23.86 21.07
CA VAL A 388 21.64 -25.05 21.45
C VAL A 388 20.83 -25.75 22.53
N SER A 389 20.13 -26.81 22.15
CA SER A 389 19.30 -27.62 23.03
C SER A 389 19.95 -28.99 23.13
N LEU A 390 20.87 -29.12 24.09
CA LEU A 390 21.72 -30.30 24.22
C LEU A 390 20.99 -31.44 24.96
N PRO A 391 21.20 -32.70 24.55
CA PRO A 391 20.78 -33.86 25.32
C PRO A 391 21.55 -33.95 26.65
N GLY A 392 21.01 -34.70 27.61
CA GLY A 392 21.58 -34.82 28.95
C GLY A 392 23.03 -35.35 28.96
N GLY A 393 23.92 -34.69 29.71
CA GLY A 393 25.32 -35.11 29.89
C GLY A 393 26.36 -34.06 29.47
N ILE A 394 25.95 -33.06 28.70
CA ILE A 394 26.75 -31.89 28.31
C ILE A 394 25.94 -30.61 28.51
N SER A 395 26.61 -29.51 28.81
CA SER A 395 26.01 -28.19 29.03
C SER A 395 26.77 -27.14 28.23
N TYR A 396 26.05 -26.15 27.72
CA TYR A 396 26.59 -24.99 27.03
C TYR A 396 26.31 -23.72 27.83
N ASN A 397 27.36 -22.97 28.16
CA ASN A 397 27.24 -21.64 28.73
C ASN A 397 27.34 -20.60 27.62
N ALA A 398 26.20 -19.98 27.29
CA ALA A 398 26.09 -18.98 26.23
C ALA A 398 26.89 -17.69 26.49
N GLN A 399 27.12 -17.32 27.76
CA GLN A 399 27.87 -16.10 28.12
C GLN A 399 29.36 -16.26 27.89
N SER A 400 29.91 -17.41 28.28
CA SER A 400 31.33 -17.73 28.07
C SER A 400 31.61 -18.41 26.73
N GLN A 401 30.55 -18.80 26.01
CA GLN A 401 30.60 -19.65 24.82
C GLN A 401 31.46 -20.91 25.06
N ARG A 402 31.18 -21.64 26.16
CA ARG A 402 31.93 -22.83 26.58
C ARG A 402 31.04 -24.03 26.82
N CYS A 403 31.57 -25.22 26.52
CA CYS A 403 30.91 -26.51 26.77
C CYS A 403 31.59 -27.29 27.90
N ASP A 404 30.77 -27.87 28.78
CA ASP A 404 31.18 -28.68 29.93
C ASP A 404 30.34 -29.95 30.04
N GLY A 405 31.00 -31.09 30.23
CA GLY A 405 30.34 -32.39 30.41
C GLY A 405 30.98 -33.50 29.56
N THR A 406 30.20 -34.51 29.21
CA THR A 406 30.62 -35.65 28.38
C THR A 406 29.61 -35.88 27.26
N CYS A 407 30.10 -35.99 26.03
CA CYS A 407 29.30 -36.21 24.82
C CYS A 407 29.98 -37.29 23.97
N HIS A 408 29.29 -38.37 23.62
CA HIS A 408 29.83 -39.54 22.89
C HIS A 408 31.17 -40.08 23.43
N GLY A 409 31.37 -40.04 24.75
CA GLY A 409 32.60 -40.49 25.41
C GLY A 409 33.76 -39.47 25.41
N GLU A 410 33.60 -38.31 24.76
CA GLU A 410 34.54 -37.19 24.85
C GLU A 410 34.18 -36.22 25.98
N ARG A 411 35.17 -35.91 26.82
CA ARG A 411 35.02 -34.93 27.90
C ARG A 411 35.27 -33.51 27.40
N HIS A 412 34.31 -32.64 27.66
CA HIS A 412 34.37 -31.19 27.49
C HIS A 412 34.61 -30.57 28.87
N ASN A 413 35.71 -29.82 29.01
CA ASN A 413 36.12 -29.16 30.26
C ASN A 413 36.41 -27.69 29.95
N SER A 414 35.37 -26.87 29.96
CA SER A 414 35.37 -25.48 29.51
C SER A 414 35.95 -25.34 28.09
N ARG A 415 35.63 -26.28 27.20
CA ARG A 415 36.06 -26.23 25.78
C ARG A 415 35.31 -25.11 25.05
N GLY A 416 35.97 -24.47 24.09
CA GLY A 416 35.35 -23.42 23.27
C GLY A 416 34.18 -23.95 22.44
N TRP A 417 33.18 -23.09 22.25
CA TRP A 417 32.05 -23.28 21.33
C TRP A 417 32.50 -23.37 19.88
#